data_AF-A0A4Z2D9B6-F1
#
_entry.id   AF-A0A4Z2D9B6-F1
#
_cell.length_a   1.000
_cell.length_b   1.000
_cell.length_c   1.000
_cell.angle_alpha   90.00
_cell.angle_beta   90.00
_cell.angle_gamma   90.00
#
_symmetry.space_group_name_H-M   'P 1'
#
loop_
_entity.id
_entity.type
_entity.pdbx_description
1 polymer ?
#
loop_
_entity_poly.entity_id
_entity_poly.type
_entity_poly.pdbx_seq_one_letter_code
_entity_poly.pdbx_strand_id
1 'polypeptide(L)'
;MASISQILLITLLISLNVDYSSSLSCYQCEICPIPFNSSSFLVRKEDNCNWCAKLLLGDGQITVRKCSAECSYDFWKIPYIKFSYYCCQTDYCNKSVQTCRSPQMLLVIFITMICYFINNKK
;
A
#
# COMPACT_ATOMS: atom_id res chain seq x y z
N MET A 1 -2.92 15.35 42.92
CA MET A 1 -3.59 14.17 42.34
C MET A 1 -4.14 14.59 41.00
N ALA A 2 -3.50 14.21 39.89
CA ALA A 2 -4.07 14.44 38.57
C ALA A 2 -5.40 13.67 38.49
N SER A 3 -6.49 14.32 38.08
CA SER A 3 -7.77 13.62 37.96
C SER A 3 -7.65 12.57 36.85
N ILE A 4 -8.40 11.46 36.97
CA ILE A 4 -8.42 10.38 35.97
C ILE A 4 -8.68 10.93 34.55
N SER A 5 -9.45 12.01 34.45
CA SER A 5 -9.71 12.72 33.19
C SER A 5 -8.46 13.41 32.62
N GLN A 6 -7.57 13.97 33.45
CA GLN A 6 -6.31 14.56 33.01
C GLN A 6 -5.33 13.49 32.51
N ILE A 7 -5.29 12.33 33.18
CA ILE A 7 -4.45 11.19 32.76
C ILE A 7 -4.93 10.64 31.40
N LEU A 8 -6.25 10.52 31.20
CA LEU A 8 -6.86 10.12 29.93
C LEU A 8 -6.58 11.11 28.80
N LEU A 9 -6.67 12.42 29.07
CA LEU A 9 -6.39 13.45 28.07
C LEU A 9 -4.91 13.44 27.66
N ILE A 10 -3.99 13.27 28.61
CA ILE A 10 -2.56 13.18 28.35
C ILE A 10 -2.23 11.91 27.54
N THR A 11 -2.83 10.77 27.88
CA THR A 11 -2.63 9.53 27.10
C THR A 11 -3.20 9.62 25.69
N LEU A 12 -4.37 10.27 25.51
CA LEU A 12 -4.94 10.52 24.19
C LEU A 12 -4.04 11.46 23.36
N LEU A 13 -3.56 12.55 23.95
CA LEU A 13 -2.63 13.49 23.30
C LEU A 13 -1.30 12.82 22.93
N ILE A 14 -0.76 11.94 23.79
CA ILE A 14 0.43 11.16 23.47
C ILE A 14 0.12 10.22 22.31
N SER A 15 -0.99 9.47 22.32
CA SER A 15 -1.34 8.54 21.24
C SER A 15 -1.59 9.21 19.88
N LEU A 16 -2.01 10.49 19.87
CA LEU A 16 -2.16 11.30 18.66
C LEU A 16 -0.83 11.93 18.19
N ASN A 17 0.16 12.08 19.08
CA ASN A 17 1.51 12.60 18.79
C ASN A 17 2.56 11.50 18.68
N VAL A 18 2.22 10.23 18.89
CA VAL A 18 3.05 9.13 18.39
C VAL A 18 2.85 9.13 16.89
N ASP A 19 3.57 10.04 16.22
CA ASP A 19 4.02 9.80 14.86
C ASP A 19 4.63 8.41 14.90
N TYR A 20 3.90 7.44 14.36
CA TYR A 20 4.42 6.12 14.12
C TYR A 20 5.57 6.33 13.13
N SER A 21 6.76 6.59 13.67
CA SER A 21 8.05 6.40 13.00
C SER A 21 8.24 4.90 12.81
N SER A 22 7.27 4.23 12.20
CA SER A 22 7.47 2.95 11.56
C SER A 22 8.42 3.26 10.41
N SER A 23 9.71 2.99 10.61
CA SER A 23 10.65 2.84 9.52
C SER A 23 10.18 1.66 8.67
N LEU A 24 9.51 1.94 7.56
CA LEU A 24 9.04 0.89 6.67
C LEU A 24 10.19 0.46 5.76
N SER A 25 10.21 -0.82 5.37
CA SER A 25 11.08 -1.31 4.30
C SER A 25 10.34 -1.31 2.97
N CYS A 26 10.94 -0.83 1.89
CA CYS A 26 10.32 -0.76 0.56
C CYS A 26 11.21 -1.39 -0.51
N TYR A 27 10.60 -1.87 -1.61
CA TYR A 27 11.37 -2.20 -2.81
C TYR A 27 11.72 -0.93 -3.60
N GLN A 28 12.92 -0.89 -4.17
CA GLN A 28 13.39 0.18 -5.06
C GLN A 28 13.86 -0.35 -6.41
N CYS A 29 13.42 0.30 -7.50
CA CYS A 29 13.90 0.08 -8.86
C CYS A 29 13.46 1.22 -9.78
N GLU A 30 14.35 1.71 -10.64
CA GLU A 30 14.03 2.73 -11.67
C GLU A 30 13.36 2.12 -12.91
N ILE A 31 13.77 0.91 -13.30
CA ILE A 31 13.13 0.12 -14.35
C ILE A 31 12.88 -1.26 -13.77
N CYS A 32 11.75 -1.40 -13.09
CA CYS A 32 11.43 -2.65 -12.44
C CYS A 32 11.11 -3.74 -13.48
N PRO A 33 11.50 -5.00 -13.22
CA PRO A 33 11.17 -6.12 -14.10
C PRO A 33 9.65 -6.30 -14.21
N ILE A 34 9.22 -6.75 -15.39
CA ILE A 34 7.83 -7.09 -15.71
C ILE A 34 7.81 -8.55 -16.19
N PRO A 35 7.20 -9.51 -15.46
CA PRO A 35 6.53 -9.34 -14.17
C PRO A 35 7.51 -9.00 -13.03
N PHE A 36 6.99 -8.42 -11.95
CA PHE A 36 7.85 -8.03 -10.82
C PHE A 36 8.50 -9.24 -10.16
N ASN A 37 9.82 -9.20 -10.06
CA ASN A 37 10.62 -10.19 -9.34
C ASN A 37 11.49 -9.47 -8.30
N SER A 38 11.19 -9.68 -7.02
CA SER A 38 11.93 -9.09 -5.90
C SER A 38 13.37 -9.59 -5.76
N SER A 39 13.71 -10.72 -6.38
CA SER A 39 15.06 -11.30 -6.38
C SER A 39 15.88 -10.87 -7.60
N SER A 40 15.31 -10.04 -8.49
CA SER A 40 16.05 -9.48 -9.61
C SER A 40 17.14 -8.55 -9.11
N PHE A 41 18.30 -8.56 -9.77
CA PHE A 41 19.41 -7.64 -9.49
C PHE A 41 19.04 -6.15 -9.68
N LEU A 42 17.97 -5.88 -10.44
CA LEU A 42 17.44 -4.54 -10.65
C LEU A 42 16.67 -4.00 -9.44
N VAL A 43 16.29 -4.88 -8.50
CA VAL A 43 15.45 -4.54 -7.34
C VAL A 43 16.32 -4.52 -6.10
N ARG A 44 16.26 -3.39 -5.38
CA ARG A 44 16.90 -3.20 -4.08
C ARG A 44 15.84 -3.10 -2.99
N LYS A 45 16.27 -3.24 -1.74
CA LYS A 45 15.45 -2.98 -0.56
C LYS A 45 16.01 -1.76 0.12
N GLU A 46 15.13 -0.87 0.55
CA GLU A 46 15.48 0.32 1.31
C GLU A 46 14.68 0.30 2.61
N ASP A 47 15.34 0.58 3.72
CA ASP A 47 14.72 0.68 5.04
C ASP A 47 14.50 2.17 5.41
N ASN A 48 13.84 2.43 6.54
CA ASN A 48 13.59 3.80 7.03
C ASN A 48 12.76 4.68 6.07
N CYS A 49 11.76 4.08 5.42
CA CYS A 49 10.85 4.78 4.54
C CYS A 49 9.58 5.27 5.25
N ASN A 50 9.08 6.43 4.84
CA ASN A 50 7.76 6.94 5.26
C ASN A 50 6.63 6.34 4.39
N TRP A 51 6.91 6.18 3.09
CA TRP A 51 5.98 5.61 2.11
C TRP A 51 6.70 4.70 1.12
N CYS A 52 6.08 3.56 0.81
CA CYS A 52 6.49 2.76 -0.34
C CYS A 52 5.64 3.17 -1.55
N ALA A 53 6.28 3.71 -2.58
CA ALA A 53 5.63 4.14 -3.80
C ALA A 53 5.87 3.15 -4.96
N LYS A 54 4.87 3.08 -5.85
CA LYS A 54 4.94 2.47 -7.17
C LYS A 54 4.46 3.50 -8.18
N LEU A 55 5.29 3.83 -9.17
CA LEU A 55 4.93 4.71 -10.27
C LEU A 55 4.81 3.91 -11.56
N LEU A 56 3.83 4.28 -12.37
CA LEU A 56 3.64 3.79 -13.73
C LEU A 56 3.85 4.97 -14.67
N LEU A 57 4.94 4.97 -15.43
CA LEU A 57 5.30 6.03 -16.37
C LEU A 57 4.92 5.64 -17.79
N GLY A 58 4.68 6.64 -18.65
CA GLY A 58 4.51 6.43 -20.10
C GLY A 58 3.43 5.40 -20.42
N ASP A 59 2.22 5.60 -19.90
CA ASP A 59 1.07 4.68 -20.04
C ASP A 59 1.26 3.30 -19.39
N GLY A 60 2.19 3.19 -18.44
CA GLY A 60 2.44 1.96 -17.68
C GLY A 60 3.47 1.03 -18.29
N GLN A 61 4.19 1.48 -19.33
CA GLN A 61 5.30 0.74 -19.92
C GLN A 61 6.48 0.60 -18.97
N ILE A 62 6.73 1.63 -18.15
CA ILE A 62 7.84 1.65 -17.20
C ILE A 62 7.25 1.69 -15.79
N THR A 63 7.62 0.70 -14.97
CA THR A 63 7.28 0.70 -13.55
C THR A 63 8.50 1.09 -12.74
N VAL A 64 8.33 2.09 -11.87
CA VAL A 64 9.31 2.52 -10.88
C VAL A 64 8.80 2.15 -9.50
N ARG A 65 9.68 1.77 -8.58
CA ARG A 65 9.36 1.62 -7.15
C ARG A 65 10.35 2.42 -6.34
N LYS A 66 9.86 3.17 -5.34
CA LYS A 66 10.69 4.06 -4.51
C LYS A 66 10.24 4.10 -3.07
N CYS A 67 11.21 4.35 -2.20
CA CYS A 67 11.01 4.94 -0.89
C CYS A 67 10.71 6.43 -1.07
N SER A 68 9.72 6.97 -0.37
CA SER A 68 9.38 8.40 -0.49
C SER A 68 9.10 9.03 0.86
N ALA A 69 9.45 10.30 0.99
CA ALA A 69 9.07 11.14 2.13
C ALA A 69 7.58 11.50 2.09
N GLU A 70 7.04 11.70 0.88
CA GLU A 70 5.66 12.12 0.65
C GLU A 70 4.95 11.24 -0.39
N CYS A 71 3.63 11.16 -0.27
CA CYS A 71 2.76 10.53 -1.25
C CYS A 71 1.74 11.54 -1.81
N SER A 72 2.20 12.45 -2.66
CA SER A 72 1.34 13.47 -3.27
C SER A 72 1.65 13.63 -4.76
N TYR A 73 0.64 14.04 -5.53
CA TYR A 73 0.84 14.35 -6.96
C TYR A 73 1.88 15.45 -7.16
N ASP A 74 1.87 16.47 -6.30
CA ASP A 74 2.78 17.61 -6.37
C ASP A 74 4.24 17.22 -6.16
N PHE A 75 4.50 16.21 -5.33
CA PHE A 75 5.83 15.65 -5.15
C PHE A 75 6.31 14.93 -6.43
N TRP A 76 5.45 14.12 -7.05
CA TRP A 76 5.83 13.27 -8.19
C TRP A 76 5.83 13.99 -9.55
N LYS A 77 5.07 15.09 -9.70
CA LYS A 77 5.02 15.86 -10.95
C LYS A 77 6.32 16.60 -11.26
N ILE A 78 7.21 16.75 -10.27
CA ILE A 78 8.52 17.39 -10.44
C ILE A 78 9.44 16.52 -11.32
N PRO A 79 9.70 15.24 -10.99
CA PRO A 79 10.53 14.36 -11.82
C PRO A 79 9.80 13.67 -12.98
N TYR A 80 8.45 13.60 -12.98
CA TYR A 80 7.69 12.80 -13.95
C TYR A 80 6.56 13.58 -14.61
N ILE A 81 6.51 13.57 -15.95
CA ILE A 81 5.53 14.34 -16.74
C ILE A 81 4.20 13.57 -16.93
N LYS A 82 4.27 12.28 -17.26
CA LYS A 82 3.09 11.42 -17.49
C LYS A 82 3.20 10.16 -16.64
N PHE A 83 2.47 10.15 -15.52
CA PHE A 83 2.57 9.08 -14.54
C PHE A 83 1.23 8.83 -13.83
N SER A 84 1.10 7.64 -13.27
CA SER A 84 0.21 7.36 -12.13
C SER A 84 1.02 6.81 -10.99
N TYR A 85 0.54 6.99 -9.76
CA TYR A 85 1.25 6.56 -8.56
C TYR A 85 0.31 5.85 -7.60
N TYR A 86 0.89 4.93 -6.84
CA TYR A 86 0.26 4.25 -5.72
C TYR A 86 1.25 4.25 -4.56
N CYS A 87 0.77 4.54 -3.35
CA CYS A 87 1.59 4.42 -2.15
C CYS A 87 0.90 3.58 -1.10
N CYS A 88 1.71 3.05 -0.18
CA CYS A 88 1.25 2.28 0.95
C CYS A 88 2.27 2.37 2.10
N GLN A 89 1.82 2.03 3.31
CA GLN A 89 2.59 2.14 4.56
C GLN A 89 2.67 0.80 5.28
N THR A 90 3.18 -0.21 4.58
CA THR A 90 3.44 -1.54 5.14
C THR A 90 4.71 -2.09 4.52
N ASP A 91 5.49 -2.86 5.25
CA ASP A 91 6.75 -3.39 4.72
C ASP A 91 6.55 -4.12 3.40
N TYR A 92 7.36 -3.74 2.41
CA TYR A 92 7.41 -4.28 1.07
C TYR A 92 6.06 -4.24 0.33
N CYS A 93 5.13 -3.38 0.75
CA CYS A 93 3.77 -3.31 0.21
C CYS A 93 3.71 -2.84 -1.26
N ASN A 94 4.75 -2.17 -1.73
CA ASN A 94 4.88 -1.82 -3.15
C ASN A 94 5.30 -3.02 -4.03
N LYS A 95 5.40 -4.23 -3.46
CA LYS A 95 5.30 -5.47 -4.23
C LYS A 95 4.01 -5.44 -5.02
N SER A 96 4.08 -5.59 -6.34
CA SER A 96 2.83 -5.64 -7.10
C SER A 96 2.00 -6.81 -6.58
N VAL A 97 0.74 -6.55 -6.22
CA VAL A 97 -0.27 -7.60 -6.28
C VAL A 97 -0.31 -7.97 -7.75
N GLN A 98 0.33 -9.08 -8.12
CA GLN A 98 -0.06 -9.79 -9.32
C GLN A 98 -1.53 -10.09 -9.05
N THR A 99 -2.44 -9.35 -9.69
CA THR A 99 -3.87 -9.62 -9.61
C THR A 99 -4.12 -10.94 -10.33
N CYS A 100 -3.62 -12.03 -9.78
CA CYS A 100 -4.34 -13.28 -9.78
C CYS A 100 -5.61 -12.96 -9.00
N ARG A 101 -6.66 -12.59 -9.72
CA ARG A 101 -8.00 -12.37 -9.19
C ARG A 101 -8.35 -13.66 -8.44
N SER A 102 -8.19 -13.68 -7.12
CA SER A 102 -8.51 -14.85 -6.32
C SER A 102 -9.99 -15.17 -6.56
N PRO A 103 -10.35 -16.36 -7.06
CA PRO A 103 -11.75 -16.72 -7.34
C PRO A 103 -12.62 -16.80 -6.07
N GLN A 104 -12.05 -16.54 -4.89
CA GLN A 104 -12.77 -16.52 -3.61
C GLN A 104 -13.94 -15.54 -3.58
N MET A 105 -13.84 -14.37 -4.23
CA MET A 105 -14.98 -13.43 -4.33
C MET A 105 -16.14 -14.00 -5.17
N LEU A 106 -15.84 -14.78 -6.21
CA LEU A 106 -16.88 -15.44 -7.02
C LEU A 106 -17.58 -16.54 -6.20
N LEU A 107 -16.82 -17.32 -5.43
CA LEU A 107 -17.36 -18.38 -4.57
C LEU A 107 -18.36 -17.85 -3.53
N VAL A 108 -18.09 -16.70 -2.91
CA VAL A 108 -19.01 -16.08 -1.93
C VAL A 108 -20.33 -15.68 -2.61
N ILE A 109 -20.27 -15.07 -3.81
CA ILE A 109 -21.46 -14.69 -4.57
C ILE A 109 -22.28 -15.93 -4.96
N PHE A 110 -21.64 -17.01 -5.41
CA PHE A 110 -22.34 -18.26 -5.74
C PHE A 110 -23.03 -18.89 -4.52
N ILE A 111 -22.36 -18.93 -3.35
CA ILE A 111 -22.94 -19.50 -2.12
C ILE A 111 -24.16 -18.69 -1.67
N THR A 112 -24.06 -17.35 -1.66
CA THR A 112 -25.18 -16.48 -1.26
C THR A 112 -26.41 -16.63 -2.16
N MET A 113 -26.21 -16.76 -3.47
CA MET A 113 -27.30 -17.02 -4.43
C MET A 113 -27.98 -18.37 -4.17
N ILE A 114 -27.20 -19.44 -3.93
CA ILE A 114 -27.74 -20.77 -3.63
C ILE A 114 -28.58 -20.73 -2.33
N CYS A 115 -28.06 -20.11 -1.27
CA CYS A 115 -28.79 -19.95 -0.01
C CYS A 115 -30.10 -19.17 -0.18
N TYR A 116 -30.09 -18.11 -0.97
CA TYR A 116 -31.29 -17.31 -1.26
C TYR A 116 -32.36 -18.15 -1.99
N PHE A 117 -31.97 -18.92 -3.02
CA PHE A 117 -32.91 -19.77 -3.76
C PHE A 117 -33.46 -20.94 -2.93
N ILE A 118 -32.67 -21.52 -2.03
CA ILE A 118 -33.13 -22.58 -1.12
C ILE A 118 -34.10 -22.02 -0.09
N ASN A 119 -33.80 -20.85 0.50
CA ASN A 119 -34.65 -20.25 1.53
C ASN A 119 -35.98 -19.69 0.97
N ASN A 120 -36.02 -19.24 -0.28
CA ASN A 120 -37.26 -18.78 -0.93
C ASN A 120 -38.10 -19.91 -1.57
N LYS A 121 -37.63 -21.16 -1.52
CA LYS A 121 -38.42 -22.35 -1.92
C LYS A 121 -39.15 -23.02 -0.75
N LYS A 122 -39.14 -22.40 0.43
CA LYS A 122 -40.04 -22.69 1.55
C LYS A 122 -41.06 -21.58 1.67
#